data_AF-A0A6V7IH78-F1
#
_entry.id   AF-A0A6V7IH78-F1
#
_cell.length_a   1.000
_cell.length_b   1.000
_cell.length_c   1.000
_cell.angle_alpha   90.00
_cell.angle_beta   90.00
_cell.angle_gamma   90.00
#
_symmetry.space_group_name_H-M   'P 1'
#
loop_
_entity.id
_entity.type
_entity.pdbx_description
1 polymer ?
#
loop_
_entity_poly.entity_id
_entity_poly.type
_entity_poly.pdbx_seq_one_letter_code
_entity_poly.pdbx_strand_id
1 'polypeptide(L)' 'RELISKYGYRGETHQVTTSDGYILTMHRITGPKSNPRPDGKPVIFLMHGLLSSSVDWFISGPGRGF' A
#
# COMPACT_ATOMS: atom_id res chain seq x y z
N ARG A 1 0.02 4.07 -6.84
CA ARG A 1 -0.22 2.88 -7.71
C ARG A 1 0.94 2.63 -8.68
N GLU A 2 1.44 3.66 -9.35
CA GLU A 2 2.49 3.53 -10.38
C GLU A 2 3.82 3.00 -9.84
N LEU A 3 4.25 3.47 -8.66
CA LEU A 3 5.54 3.11 -8.08
C LEU A 3 5.73 1.60 -7.85
N ILE A 4 4.73 0.94 -7.27
CA ILE A 4 4.77 -0.51 -7.00
C ILE A 4 4.53 -1.35 -8.25
N SER A 5 3.86 -0.79 -9.27
CA SER A 5 3.62 -1.47 -10.55
C SER A 5 4.92 -1.72 -11.30
N LYS A 6 5.89 -0.79 -11.21
CA LYS A 6 7.26 -0.92 -11.73
C LYS A 6 7.97 -2.14 -11.14
N TYR A 7 7.70 -2.45 -9.88
CA TYR A 7 8.31 -3.58 -9.18
C TYR A 7 7.49 -4.89 -9.31
N GLY A 8 6.51 -4.94 -10.21
CA GLY A 8 5.74 -6.16 -10.47
C GLY A 8 4.65 -6.46 -9.43
N TYR A 9 4.25 -5.49 -8.60
CA TYR A 9 3.17 -5.66 -7.62
C TYR A 9 1.84 -5.07 -8.11
N ARG A 10 0.73 -5.67 -7.65
CA ARG A 10 -0.62 -5.15 -7.88
C ARG A 10 -1.02 -4.23 -6.72
N GLY A 11 -1.38 -3.00 -7.07
CA GLY A 11 -1.88 -1.98 -6.16
C GLY A 11 -3.37 -1.70 -6.33
N GLU A 12 -4.06 -1.55 -5.21
CA GLU A 12 -5.42 -1.02 -5.08
C GLU A 12 -5.38 0.33 -4.35
N THR A 13 -6.36 1.17 -4.64
CA THR A 13 -6.62 2.42 -3.91
C THR A 13 -8.05 2.39 -3.43
N HIS A 14 -8.27 2.73 -2.17
CA HIS A 14 -9.58 2.75 -1.52
C HIS A 14 -9.81 4.13 -0.92
N GLN A 15 -11.05 4.62 -0.96
CA GLN A 15 -11.46 5.82 -0.23
C GLN A 15 -12.22 5.41 1.02
N VAL A 16 -11.84 5.97 2.16
CA VAL A 16 -12.47 5.71 3.45
C VAL A 16 -12.91 7.04 4.04
N THR A 17 -14.20 7.16 4.33
CA THR A 17 -14.75 8.34 5.01
C THR A 17 -14.75 8.10 6.52
N THR A 18 -14.10 9.00 7.24
CA THR A 18 -14.09 9.03 8.71
C THR A 18 -15.42 9.53 9.26
N SER A 19 -15.69 9.30 10.55
CA SER A 19 -16.95 9.72 11.19
C SER A 19 -17.16 11.24 11.21
N ASP A 20 -16.07 12.01 11.17
CA ASP A 20 -16.05 13.47 11.11
C ASP A 20 -15.93 14.02 9.68
N GLY A 21 -15.99 13.14 8.66
CA GLY A 21 -16.19 13.53 7.26
C GLY A 21 -14.92 13.68 6.41
N TYR A 22 -13.73 13.42 6.96
CA TYR A 22 -12.51 13.37 6.15
C TYR A 22 -12.50 12.14 5.24
N ILE A 23 -12.14 12.35 3.97
CA ILE A 23 -11.98 11.28 2.97
C ILE A 23 -10.50 10.91 2.88
N LEU A 24 -10.15 9.75 3.41
CA LEU A 24 -8.80 9.20 3.40
C LEU A 24 -8.58 8.34 2.16
N THR A 25 -7.43 8.52 1.51
CA THR A 25 -6.98 7.63 0.43
C THR A 25 -6.06 6.56 1.01
N MET A 26 -6.49 5.32 0.94
CA MET A 26 -5.77 4.15 1.46
C MET A 26 -5.16 3.37 0.29
N HIS A 27 -3.90 2.97 0.43
CA HIS A 27 -3.19 2.19 -0.59
C HIS A 27 -2.96 0.76 -0.10
N ARG A 28 -3.28 -0.23 -0.94
CA ARG A 28 -3.11 -1.66 -0.62
C ARG A 28 -2.28 -2.35 -1.69
N ILE A 29 -1.26 -3.08 -1.26
CA ILE A 29 -0.51 -4.02 -2.11
C ILE A 29 -1.12 -5.41 -1.86
N THR A 30 -1.71 -6.02 -2.88
CA THR A 30 -2.36 -7.33 -2.72
C THR A 30 -1.38 -8.49 -2.90
N GLY A 31 -0.28 -8.24 -3.60
CA GLY A 31 0.75 -9.24 -3.90
C GLY A 31 1.45 -8.97 -5.24
N PRO A 32 2.32 -9.89 -5.66
CA PRO A 32 2.92 -9.84 -6.99
C PRO A 32 1.84 -9.99 -8.07
N LYS A 33 2.05 -9.40 -9.25
CA LYS A 33 1.12 -9.49 -10.38
C LYS A 33 0.88 -10.94 -10.83
N SER A 34 1.85 -11.83 -10.64
CA SER A 34 1.74 -13.27 -10.93
C SER A 34 0.84 -14.03 -9.97
N ASN A 35 0.67 -13.55 -8.74
CA ASN A 35 -0.23 -14.16 -7.74
C ASN A 35 -0.83 -13.06 -6.84
N PRO A 36 -1.83 -12.32 -7.35
CA PRO A 36 -2.26 -11.07 -6.75
C PRO A 36 -3.12 -11.25 -5.51
N ARG A 37 -3.66 -12.45 -5.26
CA ARG A 37 -4.60 -12.74 -4.16
C ARG A 37 -4.48 -14.19 -3.71
N PRO A 38 -3.42 -14.58 -3.00
CA PRO A 38 -3.48 -15.83 -2.26
C PRO A 38 -4.45 -15.63 -1.10
N ASP A 39 -5.56 -16.36 -1.16
CA ASP A 39 -6.55 -16.42 -0.10
C ASP A 39 -5.88 -16.78 1.23
N GLY A 40 -6.37 -16.19 2.34
CA GLY A 40 -5.85 -16.46 3.68
C GLY A 40 -4.58 -15.72 4.10
N LYS A 41 -4.06 -14.76 3.30
CA LYS A 41 -2.95 -13.92 3.76
C LYS A 41 -3.36 -13.02 4.94
N PRO A 42 -2.53 -12.92 6.00
CA PRO A 42 -2.76 -11.95 7.05
C PRO A 42 -2.66 -10.51 6.51
N VAL A 43 -3.50 -9.63 7.04
CA VAL A 43 -3.49 -8.21 6.69
C VAL A 43 -2.50 -7.49 7.61
N ILE A 44 -1.61 -6.70 7.03
CA ILE A 44 -0.69 -5.82 7.75
C ILE A 44 -1.08 -4.37 7.45
N PHE A 45 -1.21 -3.57 8.50
CA PHE A 45 -1.48 -2.14 8.40
C PHE A 45 -0.22 -1.34 8.73
N LEU A 46 0.12 -0.37 7.89
CA LEU A 46 1.30 0.48 8.04
C LEU A 46 0.86 1.95 8.04
N MET A 47 1.17 2.66 9.12
CA MET A 47 0.86 4.07 9.30
C MET A 47 2.15 4.88 9.24
N HIS A 48 2.18 5.87 8.36
CA HIS A 48 3.34 6.76 8.23
C HIS A 48 3.52 7.69 9.44
N GLY A 49 4.70 8.30 9.54
CA GLY A 49 5.01 9.26 10.60
C GLY A 49 4.48 10.67 10.34
N LEU A 50 4.94 11.61 11.18
CA LEU A 50 4.66 13.04 11.04
C LEU A 50 5.27 13.59 9.74
N LEU A 51 4.54 14.46 9.02
CA LEU A 51 4.95 15.06 7.74
C LEU A 51 5.35 14.05 6.65
N SER A 52 4.73 12.87 6.66
CA SER A 52 5.03 11.75 5.76
C SER A 52 3.75 11.25 5.06
N SER A 53 3.89 10.21 4.22
CA SER A 53 2.78 9.57 3.51
C SER A 53 3.01 8.07 3.38
N SER A 54 2.02 7.36 2.83
CA SER A 54 2.14 5.92 2.56
C SER A 54 3.30 5.53 1.62
N VAL A 55 3.85 6.46 0.84
CA VAL A 55 4.91 6.22 -0.15
C VAL A 55 6.20 5.73 0.51
N ASP A 56 6.47 6.17 1.73
CA ASP A 56 7.73 5.89 2.44
C ASP A 56 7.97 4.39 2.63
N TRP A 57 6.89 3.60 2.72
CA TRP A 57 6.97 2.15 2.87
C TRP A 57 7.47 1.39 1.64
N PHE A 58 7.45 2.01 0.45
CA PHE A 58 7.82 1.32 -0.78
C PHE A 58 8.64 2.16 -1.76
N ILE A 59 9.13 3.33 -1.34
CA ILE A 59 9.96 4.22 -2.17
C ILE A 59 11.29 3.58 -2.57
N SER A 60 11.94 2.85 -1.65
CA SER A 60 13.24 2.20 -1.89
C SER A 60 13.15 0.98 -2.81
N GLY A 61 11.96 0.40 -2.97
CA GLY A 61 11.75 -0.83 -3.73
C GLY A 61 12.14 -2.12 -2.98
N PRO A 62 11.85 -3.30 -3.56
CA PRO A 62 12.02 -4.59 -2.88
C PRO A 62 13.47 -4.91 -2.55
N GLY A 63 13.73 -5.43 -1.34
CA GLY A 63 15.06 -5.85 -0.91
C GLY A 63 16.06 -4.71 -0.68
N ARG A 64 15.57 -3.46 -0.60
CA ARG A 64 16.38 -2.24 -0.40
C ARG A 64 15.95 -1.47 0.86
N GLY A 65 15.25 -2.13 1.77
CA GLY A 65 15.01 -1.61 3.12
C GLY A 65 16.30 -1.69 3.95
N PHE A 66 16.39 -0.85 4.98
CA PHE A 66 17.47 -0.92 5.98
C PHE A 66 17.45 -2.23 6.76
#